data_AF-A0A7C4VLH1-F1
#
_entry.id   AF-A0A7C4VLH1-F1
#
_cell.length_a   1.000
_cell.length_b   1.000
_cell.length_c   1.000
_cell.angle_alpha   90.00
_cell.angle_beta   90.00
_cell.angle_gamma   90.00
#
_symmetry.space_group_name_H-M   'P 1'
#
loop_
_entity.id
_entity.type
_entity.pdbx_description
1 polymer ?
#
loop_
_entity_poly.entity_id
_entity_poly.type
_entity_poly.pdbx_seq_one_letter_code
_entity_poly.pdbx_strand_id
1 'polypeptide(L)'
;MQRVLRWTSLVLFGLVALFLIWFGVTYASVTDMLWFHAAAVPEAARDDVRTLYLALMNLIGGASAALGLLSAFVIAVPMRRGASGAATALMIVNNIVFVMAAVTAEELAAATGSPTSWHIMGVLMAVTLSAYALHVAAGRMHRPRQMNTAGMPVVGSVSSN
;
A
#
# COMPACT_ATOMS: atom_id res chain seq x y z
N MET A 1 9.21 -23.87 -2.38
CA MET A 1 9.09 -22.55 -3.05
C MET A 1 7.79 -21.81 -2.71
N GLN A 2 6.60 -22.43 -2.85
CA GLN A 2 5.31 -21.81 -2.53
C GLN A 2 5.26 -21.12 -1.15
N ARG A 3 5.64 -21.84 -0.09
CA ARG A 3 5.62 -21.30 1.28
C ARG A 3 6.47 -20.04 1.41
N VAL A 4 7.64 -20.01 0.78
CA VAL A 4 8.54 -18.85 0.77
C VAL A 4 7.85 -17.67 0.08
N LEU A 5 7.36 -17.82 -1.15
CA LEU A 5 6.70 -16.72 -1.87
C LEU A 5 5.49 -16.15 -1.10
N ARG A 6 4.67 -17.03 -0.50
CA ARG A 6 3.53 -16.61 0.31
C ARG A 6 3.98 -15.80 1.53
N TRP A 7 5.01 -16.26 2.25
CA TRP A 7 5.54 -15.54 3.40
C TRP A 7 6.17 -14.20 2.99
N THR A 8 6.96 -14.17 1.92
CA THR A 8 7.54 -12.93 1.40
C THR A 8 6.45 -11.93 1.03
N SER A 9 5.38 -12.37 0.36
CA SER A 9 4.20 -11.54 0.06
C SER A 9 3.60 -10.92 1.33
N LEU A 10 3.32 -11.74 2.35
CA LEU A 10 2.76 -11.27 3.62
C LEU A 10 3.68 -10.28 4.34
N VAL A 11 5.00 -10.51 4.31
CA VAL A 11 5.99 -9.61 4.89
C VAL A 11 6.01 -8.27 4.15
N LEU A 12 6.05 -8.27 2.81
CA LEU A 12 6.08 -7.02 2.05
C LEU A 12 4.81 -6.18 2.25
N PHE A 13 3.63 -6.80 2.19
CA PHE A 13 2.39 -6.10 2.55
C PHE A 13 2.41 -5.62 4.00
N GLY A 14 2.97 -6.41 4.92
CA GLY A 14 3.15 -6.03 6.32
C GLY A 14 4.05 -4.82 6.50
N LEU A 15 5.15 -4.73 5.76
CA LEU A 15 6.05 -3.57 5.79
C LEU A 15 5.35 -2.30 5.30
N VAL A 16 4.53 -2.40 4.24
CA VAL A 16 3.71 -1.26 3.78
C VAL A 16 2.70 -0.85 4.86
N ALA A 17 2.02 -1.80 5.49
CA ALA A 17 1.07 -1.51 6.58
C ALA A 17 1.76 -0.82 7.78
N LEU A 18 2.91 -1.34 8.21
CA LEU A 18 3.69 -0.75 9.30
C LEU A 18 4.22 0.64 8.94
N PHE A 19 4.68 0.85 7.71
CA PHE A 19 5.06 2.15 7.22
C PHE A 19 3.90 3.14 7.29
N LEU A 20 2.69 2.76 6.84
CA LEU A 20 1.52 3.64 6.89
C LEU A 20 1.08 3.99 8.31
N ILE A 21 1.17 3.05 9.24
CA ILE A 21 0.91 3.30 10.67
C ILE A 21 1.95 4.28 11.22
N TRP A 22 3.24 4.00 11.02
CA TRP A 22 4.33 4.84 11.51
C TRP A 22 4.27 6.25 10.91
N PHE A 23 4.13 6.35 9.59
CA PHE A 23 3.95 7.60 8.88
C PHE A 23 2.74 8.34 9.43
N GLY A 24 1.59 7.68 9.51
CA GLY A 24 0.36 8.28 9.98
C GLY A 24 0.44 8.88 11.38
N VAL A 25 1.01 8.14 12.33
CA VAL A 25 1.23 8.63 13.71
C VAL A 25 2.22 9.79 13.74
N THR A 26 3.33 9.67 13.00
CA THR A 26 4.35 10.74 12.95
C THR A 26 3.78 12.02 12.34
N TYR A 27 3.00 11.89 11.26
CA TYR A 27 2.40 13.02 10.55
C TYR A 27 1.29 13.68 11.38
N ALA A 28 0.47 12.91 12.07
CA ALA A 28 -0.59 13.44 12.92
C ALA A 28 -0.09 14.07 14.23
N SER A 29 1.16 13.83 14.61
CA SER A 29 1.77 14.36 15.83
C SER A 29 2.64 15.60 15.60
N VAL A 30 2.75 16.09 14.35
CA VAL A 30 3.49 17.33 14.09
C VAL A 30 2.81 18.51 14.77
N THR A 31 3.61 19.32 15.45
CA THR A 31 3.18 20.54 16.15
C THR A 31 3.57 21.81 15.41
N ASP A 32 4.34 21.68 14.33
CA ASP A 32 4.77 22.77 13.47
C ASP A 32 4.83 22.31 12.00
N MET A 33 4.96 23.27 11.07
CA MET A 33 5.21 23.01 9.66
C MET A 33 6.49 22.23 9.47
N LEU A 34 6.36 21.03 8.89
CA LEU A 34 7.52 20.30 8.40
C LEU A 34 8.24 21.15 7.36
N TRP A 35 9.57 21.14 7.39
CA TRP A 35 10.43 22.04 6.59
C TRP A 35 10.08 22.06 5.09
N PHE A 36 9.69 20.92 4.52
CA PHE A 36 9.32 20.82 3.11
C PHE A 36 7.95 21.41 2.79
N HIS A 37 7.01 21.45 3.74
CA HIS A 37 5.75 22.20 3.57
C HIS A 37 5.96 23.69 3.82
N ALA A 38 6.81 24.05 4.79
CA ALA A 38 7.18 25.43 5.02
C ALA A 38 7.87 26.04 3.79
N ALA A 39 8.60 25.24 3.00
CA ALA A 39 9.16 25.66 1.72
C ALA A 39 8.10 25.95 0.64
N ALA A 40 6.89 25.37 0.75
CA ALA A 40 5.78 25.59 -0.17
C ALA A 40 4.95 26.85 0.17
N VAL A 41 5.23 27.50 1.30
CA VAL A 41 4.46 28.65 1.80
C VAL A 41 5.40 29.85 1.99
N PRO A 42 5.08 31.03 1.42
CA PRO A 42 5.84 32.26 1.69
C PRO A 42 5.92 32.53 3.19
N GLU A 43 7.09 32.96 3.67
CA GLU A 43 7.36 33.11 5.10
C GLU A 43 6.35 34.01 5.81
N ALA A 44 5.95 35.12 5.17
CA ALA A 44 4.97 36.06 5.71
C ALA A 44 3.55 35.48 5.88
N ALA A 45 3.23 34.35 5.24
CA ALA A 45 1.90 33.72 5.28
C ALA A 45 1.85 32.46 6.15
N ARG A 46 2.99 32.01 6.71
CA ARG A 46 3.07 30.72 7.42
C ARG A 46 2.20 30.68 8.67
N ASP A 47 2.19 31.75 9.45
CA ASP A 47 1.39 31.81 10.68
C ASP A 47 -0.11 31.79 10.37
N ASP A 48 -0.53 32.48 9.30
CA ASP A 48 -1.94 32.56 8.88
C ASP A 48 -2.50 31.19 8.45
N VAL A 49 -1.68 30.35 7.83
CA VAL A 49 -2.11 29.02 7.34
C VAL A 49 -1.72 27.86 8.27
N ARG A 50 -0.99 28.12 9.37
CA ARG A 50 -0.49 27.09 10.28
C ARG A 50 -1.60 26.21 10.84
N THR A 51 -2.70 26.79 11.30
CA THR A 51 -3.83 26.03 11.86
C THR A 51 -4.44 25.08 10.83
N LEU A 52 -4.66 25.56 9.60
CA LEU A 52 -5.18 24.74 8.51
C LEU A 52 -4.19 23.62 8.14
N TYR A 53 -2.91 23.95 8.05
CA TYR A 53 -1.85 22.98 7.80
C TYR A 53 -1.87 21.85 8.84
N LEU A 54 -1.86 22.17 10.14
CA LEU A 54 -1.86 21.16 11.20
C LEU A 54 -3.12 20.28 11.16
N ALA A 55 -4.28 20.86 10.85
CA ALA A 55 -5.51 20.10 10.66
C ALA A 55 -5.40 19.10 9.48
N LEU A 56 -4.80 19.52 8.36
CA LEU A 56 -4.56 18.66 7.20
C LEU A 56 -3.54 17.55 7.52
N MET A 57 -2.46 17.85 8.25
CA MET A 57 -1.49 16.84 8.67
C MET A 57 -2.12 15.80 9.59
N ASN A 58 -2.96 16.23 10.54
CA ASN A 58 -3.71 15.33 11.40
C ASN A 58 -4.68 14.45 10.61
N LEU A 59 -5.43 15.03 9.67
CA LEU A 59 -6.34 14.27 8.80
C LEU A 59 -5.59 13.24 7.95
N ILE A 60 -4.53 13.65 7.23
CA ILE A 60 -3.72 12.77 6.38
C ILE A 60 -3.04 11.69 7.22
N GLY A 61 -2.48 12.07 8.36
CA GLY A 61 -1.82 11.17 9.28
C GLY A 61 -2.77 10.13 9.86
N GLY A 62 -3.93 10.57 10.36
CA GLY A 62 -4.98 9.70 10.89
C GLY A 62 -5.53 8.73 9.83
N ALA A 63 -5.80 9.23 8.62
CA ALA A 63 -6.25 8.40 7.50
C ALA A 63 -5.20 7.34 7.11
N SER A 64 -3.91 7.73 7.06
CA SER A 64 -2.81 6.82 6.77
C SER A 64 -2.66 5.74 7.84
N ALA A 65 -2.76 6.11 9.12
CA ALA A 65 -2.68 5.17 10.23
C ALA A 65 -3.86 4.17 10.20
N ALA A 66 -5.08 4.67 9.97
CA ALA A 66 -6.27 3.82 9.83
C ALA A 66 -6.15 2.84 8.65
N LEU A 67 -5.66 3.31 7.49
CA LEU A 67 -5.42 2.46 6.33
C LEU A 67 -4.35 1.40 6.61
N GLY A 68 -3.27 1.77 7.31
CA GLY A 68 -2.24 0.84 7.74
C GLY A 68 -2.77 -0.23 8.70
N LEU A 69 -3.61 0.14 9.68
CA LEU A 69 -4.26 -0.80 10.58
C LEU A 69 -5.22 -1.74 9.85
N LEU A 70 -6.04 -1.22 8.93
CA LEU A 70 -6.94 -2.01 8.11
C LEU A 70 -6.15 -2.99 7.22
N SER A 71 -5.04 -2.54 6.63
CA SER A 71 -4.12 -3.38 5.87
C SER A 71 -3.56 -4.51 6.72
N ALA A 72 -3.09 -4.21 7.94
CA ALA A 72 -2.60 -5.20 8.89
C ALA A 72 -3.67 -6.24 9.24
N PHE A 73 -4.93 -5.81 9.44
CA PHE A 73 -6.06 -6.72 9.66
C PHE A 73 -6.29 -7.65 8.45
N VAL A 74 -6.34 -7.11 7.23
CA VAL A 74 -6.52 -7.89 5.99
C VAL A 74 -5.40 -8.93 5.82
N ILE A 75 -4.17 -8.55 6.13
CA ILE A 75 -3.01 -9.45 6.09
C ILE A 75 -3.15 -10.56 7.15
N ALA A 76 -3.48 -10.18 8.39
CA ALA A 76 -3.51 -11.10 9.53
C ALA A 76 -4.67 -12.09 9.47
N VAL A 77 -5.82 -11.71 8.90
CA VAL A 77 -7.04 -12.52 8.91
C VAL A 77 -7.35 -13.11 7.52
N PRO A 78 -7.96 -12.38 6.56
CA PRO A 78 -8.42 -13.00 5.32
C PRO A 78 -7.28 -13.54 4.45
N MET A 79 -6.12 -12.88 4.34
CA MET A 79 -5.00 -13.40 3.55
C MET A 79 -4.36 -14.65 4.15
N ARG A 80 -4.25 -14.72 5.50
CA ARG A 80 -3.78 -15.94 6.18
C ARG A 80 -4.78 -17.09 6.05
N ARG A 81 -6.08 -16.79 6.03
CA ARG A 81 -7.17 -17.76 5.77
C ARG A 81 -7.31 -18.16 4.29
N GLY A 82 -6.55 -17.55 3.38
CA GLY A 82 -6.55 -17.93 1.96
C GLY A 82 -7.72 -17.37 1.15
N ALA A 83 -8.35 -16.28 1.61
CA ALA A 83 -9.37 -15.59 0.83
C ALA A 83 -8.76 -15.02 -0.47
N SER A 84 -9.18 -15.55 -1.61
CA SER A 84 -8.54 -15.32 -2.91
C SER A 84 -8.55 -13.86 -3.38
N GLY A 85 -9.55 -13.07 -2.99
CA GLY A 85 -9.66 -11.65 -3.35
C GLY A 85 -8.94 -10.69 -2.41
N ALA A 86 -8.49 -11.14 -1.23
CA ALA A 86 -8.00 -10.23 -0.18
C ALA A 86 -6.72 -9.48 -0.59
N ALA A 87 -5.76 -10.20 -1.19
CA ALA A 87 -4.52 -9.59 -1.68
C ALA A 87 -4.76 -8.61 -2.83
N THR A 88 -5.71 -8.92 -3.72
CA THR A 88 -6.09 -8.05 -4.84
C THR A 88 -6.75 -6.78 -4.32
N ALA A 89 -7.72 -6.89 -3.41
CA ALA A 89 -8.36 -5.73 -2.81
C ALA A 89 -7.36 -4.82 -2.11
N LEU A 90 -6.44 -5.41 -1.31
CA LEU A 90 -5.40 -4.66 -0.63
C LEU A 90 -4.46 -3.94 -1.60
N MET A 91 -4.05 -4.63 -2.68
CA MET A 91 -3.22 -4.03 -3.73
C MET A 91 -3.91 -2.85 -4.39
N ILE A 92 -5.19 -2.99 -4.77
CA ILE A 92 -5.96 -1.94 -5.44
C ILE A 92 -6.13 -0.72 -4.53
N VAL A 93 -6.63 -0.93 -3.31
CA VAL A 93 -6.90 0.15 -2.37
C VAL A 93 -5.63 0.95 -2.06
N ASN A 94 -4.52 0.27 -1.76
CA ASN A 94 -3.26 0.95 -1.47
C ASN A 94 -2.75 1.74 -2.68
N ASN A 95 -2.79 1.16 -3.89
CA ASN A 95 -2.32 1.87 -5.09
C ASN A 95 -3.20 3.08 -5.44
N ILE A 96 -4.52 3.01 -5.26
CA ILE A 96 -5.40 4.17 -5.46
C ILE A 96 -4.97 5.32 -4.54
N VAL A 97 -4.77 5.03 -3.24
CA VAL A 97 -4.35 6.04 -2.27
C VAL A 97 -2.97 6.60 -2.60
N PHE A 98 -2.01 5.76 -3.01
CA PHE A 98 -0.67 6.21 -3.38
C PHE A 98 -0.65 7.05 -4.65
N VAL A 99 -1.45 6.70 -5.65
CA VAL A 99 -1.59 7.50 -6.88
C VAL A 99 -2.21 8.86 -6.57
N MET A 100 -3.28 8.92 -5.78
CA MET A 100 -3.87 10.20 -5.38
C MET A 100 -2.86 11.06 -4.62
N ALA A 101 -2.13 10.48 -3.66
CA ALA A 101 -1.10 11.19 -2.92
C ALA A 101 0.03 11.69 -3.83
N ALA A 102 0.46 10.90 -4.83
CA ALA A 102 1.48 11.29 -5.79
C ALA A 102 1.02 12.46 -6.67
N VAL A 103 -0.22 12.39 -7.21
CA VAL A 103 -0.79 13.47 -8.02
C VAL A 103 -0.91 14.76 -7.22
N THR A 104 -1.45 14.70 -6.00
CA THR A 104 -1.56 15.88 -5.13
C THR A 104 -0.19 16.47 -4.80
N ALA A 105 0.82 15.63 -4.57
CA ALA A 105 2.18 16.10 -4.34
C ALA A 105 2.72 16.84 -5.58
N GLU A 106 2.60 16.25 -6.77
CA GLU A 106 3.07 16.85 -8.02
C GLU A 106 2.36 18.17 -8.35
N GLU A 107 1.04 18.24 -8.16
CA GLU A 107 0.27 19.47 -8.32
C GLU A 107 0.75 20.57 -7.36
N LEU A 108 1.06 20.21 -6.11
CA LEU A 108 1.62 21.14 -5.14
C LEU A 108 3.03 21.62 -5.53
N ALA A 109 3.92 20.74 -5.99
CA ALA A 109 5.22 21.14 -6.52
C ALA A 109 5.07 22.11 -7.68
N ALA A 110 4.22 21.80 -8.65
CA ALA A 110 4.02 22.63 -9.82
C ALA A 110 3.52 24.03 -9.43
N ALA A 111 2.66 24.12 -8.41
CA ALA A 111 2.13 25.39 -7.94
C ALA A 111 3.11 26.21 -7.08
N THR A 112 4.01 25.55 -6.34
CA THR A 112 4.80 26.21 -5.27
C THR A 112 6.32 26.17 -5.48
N GLY A 113 6.81 25.36 -6.43
CA GLY A 113 8.23 25.07 -6.60
C GLY A 113 8.83 24.22 -5.47
N SER A 114 8.01 23.72 -4.54
CA SER A 114 8.50 22.91 -3.41
C SER A 114 9.03 21.54 -3.86
N PRO A 115 10.05 21.00 -3.19
CA PRO A 115 10.57 19.68 -3.50
C PRO A 115 9.52 18.59 -3.20
N THR A 116 9.13 17.81 -4.20
CA THR A 116 8.18 16.69 -4.01
C THR A 116 8.84 15.38 -3.65
N SER A 117 8.16 14.64 -2.78
CA SER A 117 8.52 13.27 -2.41
C SER A 117 7.68 12.22 -3.14
N TRP A 118 7.28 12.46 -4.40
CA TRP A 118 6.51 11.48 -5.20
C TRP A 118 7.21 10.12 -5.29
N HIS A 119 8.54 10.12 -5.23
CA HIS A 119 9.39 8.93 -5.18
C HIS A 119 8.99 7.96 -4.06
N ILE A 120 8.53 8.46 -2.90
CA ILE A 120 8.05 7.61 -1.80
C ILE A 120 6.82 6.82 -2.24
N MET A 121 5.87 7.48 -2.90
CA MET A 121 4.67 6.82 -3.41
C MET A 121 5.01 5.77 -4.47
N GLY A 122 5.94 6.08 -5.38
CA GLY A 122 6.44 5.13 -6.37
C GLY A 122 7.05 3.87 -5.74
N VAL A 123 7.86 4.04 -4.68
CA VAL A 123 8.43 2.91 -3.92
C VAL A 123 7.35 2.08 -3.24
N LEU A 124 6.38 2.71 -2.57
CA LEU A 124 5.28 2.01 -1.91
C LEU A 124 4.42 1.22 -2.89
N MET A 125 4.15 1.79 -4.07
CA MET A 125 3.45 1.11 -5.16
C MET A 125 4.24 -0.11 -5.65
N ALA A 126 5.54 0.06 -5.92
CA ALA A 126 6.40 -1.04 -6.38
C ALA A 126 6.48 -2.20 -5.37
N VAL A 127 6.60 -1.89 -4.07
CA VAL A 127 6.56 -2.90 -3.00
C VAL A 127 5.20 -3.60 -2.95
N THR A 128 4.11 -2.84 -3.05
CA THR A 128 2.73 -3.40 -3.05
C THR A 128 2.48 -4.32 -4.24
N LEU A 129 2.90 -3.92 -5.45
CA LEU A 129 2.80 -4.72 -6.66
C LEU A 129 3.66 -5.98 -6.57
N SER A 130 4.87 -5.87 -6.03
CA SER A 130 5.77 -7.02 -5.79
C SER A 130 5.16 -8.01 -4.79
N ALA A 131 4.60 -7.49 -3.69
CA ALA A 131 3.90 -8.30 -2.69
C ALA A 131 2.72 -9.05 -3.30
N TYR A 132 1.94 -8.39 -4.17
CA TYR A 132 0.83 -8.99 -4.89
C TYR A 132 1.29 -10.05 -5.91
N ALA A 133 2.30 -9.75 -6.72
CA ALA A 133 2.84 -10.69 -7.71
C ALA A 133 3.33 -12.00 -7.06
N LEU A 134 4.03 -11.88 -5.93
CA LEU A 134 4.46 -13.03 -5.12
C LEU A 134 3.27 -13.82 -4.56
N HIS A 135 2.20 -13.13 -4.14
CA HIS A 135 0.97 -13.78 -3.68
C HIS A 135 0.34 -14.65 -4.77
N VAL A 136 0.15 -14.06 -5.96
CA VAL A 136 -0.44 -14.74 -7.12
C VAL A 136 0.43 -15.91 -7.56
N ALA A 137 1.75 -15.73 -7.62
CA ALA A 137 2.69 -16.80 -7.95
C ALA A 137 2.62 -17.97 -6.94
N ALA A 138 2.49 -17.67 -5.64
CA ALA A 138 2.27 -18.68 -4.62
C ALA A 138 0.97 -19.46 -4.82
N GLY A 139 -0.13 -18.78 -5.19
CA GLY A 139 -1.42 -19.42 -5.45
C GLY A 139 -1.39 -20.37 -6.65
N ARG A 140 -0.68 -20.01 -7.73
CA ARG A 140 -0.56 -20.85 -8.95
C ARG A 140 0.18 -22.16 -8.70
N MET A 141 1.14 -22.18 -7.77
CA MET A 141 1.86 -23.40 -7.39
C MET A 141 1.03 -24.38 -6.54
N HIS A 142 -0.12 -23.96 -6.01
CA HIS A 142 -0.93 -24.78 -5.11
C HIS A 142 -1.99 -25.63 -5.81
N ARG A 143 -2.05 -25.68 -7.15
CA ARG A 143 -3.01 -26.56 -7.82
C ARG A 143 -2.66 -28.02 -7.46
N PRO A 144 -3.48 -28.71 -6.65
CA PRO A 144 -3.26 -30.13 -6.41
C PRO A 144 -3.27 -30.79 -7.79
N ARG A 145 -2.33 -31.71 -8.02
CA ARG A 145 -2.45 -32.62 -9.16
C ARG A 145 -3.81 -33.29 -8.98
N GLN A 146 -4.81 -32.94 -9.80
CA GLN A 146 -6.07 -33.65 -9.79
C GLN A 146 -5.72 -35.08 -10.21
N MET A 147 -5.72 -35.99 -9.24
CA MET A 147 -5.69 -37.41 -9.51
C MET A 147 -7.14 -37.85 -9.67
N ASN A 148 -7.41 -38.67 -10.67
CA ASN A 148 -8.70 -39.33 -10.78
C ASN A 148 -8.87 -40.35 -9.63
N THR A 149 -10.06 -40.94 -9.52
CA THR A 149 -10.35 -41.99 -8.53
C THR A 149 -9.42 -43.21 -8.63
N ALA A 150 -8.72 -43.39 -9.76
CA ALA A 150 -7.73 -44.43 -9.98
C ALA A 150 -6.28 -44.01 -9.63
N GLY A 151 -6.08 -42.83 -9.02
CA GLY A 151 -4.74 -42.32 -8.68
C GLY A 151 -3.90 -41.87 -9.88
N MET A 152 -4.48 -41.83 -11.08
CA MET A 152 -3.81 -41.35 -12.28
C MET A 152 -4.02 -39.84 -12.45
N PRO A 153 -3.00 -39.08 -12.88
CA PRO A 153 -3.18 -37.66 -13.17
C PRO A 153 -4.26 -37.46 -14.23
N VAL A 154 -5.24 -36.60 -13.95
CA VAL A 154 -6.23 -36.19 -14.94
C VAL A 154 -5.49 -35.42 -16.02
N VAL A 155 -5.24 -36.06 -17.16
CA VAL A 155 -4.74 -35.40 -18.36
C VAL A 155 -5.88 -34.48 -18.81
N GLY A 156 -5.72 -33.18 -18.56
CA GLY A 156 -6.74 -32.19 -18.88
C GLY A 156 -7.11 -32.32 -20.36
N SER A 157 -8.36 -32.68 -20.64
CA SER A 157 -8.92 -32.63 -21.98
C SER A 157 -8.78 -31.19 -22.47
N VAL A 158 -7.97 -30.98 -23.50
CA VAL A 158 -7.85 -29.70 -24.19
C VAL A 158 -9.23 -29.40 -24.74
N SER A 159 -9.92 -28.44 -24.12
CA SER A 159 -11.13 -27.85 -24.67
C SER A 159 -10.71 -27.09 -25.93
N SER A 160 -10.92 -27.70 -27.09
CA SER A 160 -10.85 -27.01 -28.38
C SER A 160 -11.96 -25.96 -28.42
N ASN A 161 -11.57 -24.69 -28.32
CA ASN A 161 -12.37 -23.57 -28.81
C ASN A 161 -12.03 -23.32 -30.28
#